data_AF-A0A843IY08-F1
#
_entry.id   AF-A0A843IY08-F1
#
_cell.length_a   1.000
_cell.length_b   1.000
_cell.length_c   1.000
_cell.angle_alpha   90.00
_cell.angle_beta   90.00
_cell.angle_gamma   90.00
#
_symmetry.space_group_name_H-M   'P 1'
#
loop_
_entity.id
_entity.type
_entity.pdbx_description
1 polymer ?
#
loop_
_entity_poly.entity_id
_entity_poly.type
_entity_poly.pdbx_seq_one_letter_code
_entity_poly.pdbx_strand_id
1 'polypeptide(L)'
;MADDLEKKLNAGMKAMDEGDFKKAYSSFKKLCAENPDIAECWYYKAECGSMAAGMFGAKVSNEEIMEAYNKAIELDAENADYYQSYGLFCISINKYDEAEKAYNEAAECDESRAASLYSEFAVEFFNNVMASYGEIMEDPKARAPYAKKALEYMLKALEIEPEEAKSLL
;
A
#
# COMPACT_ATOMS: atom_id res chain seq x y z
N MET A 1 -1.61 -22.98 -20.91
CA MET A 1 -2.75 -22.18 -20.41
C MET A 1 -2.38 -21.57 -19.06
N ALA A 2 -1.97 -22.35 -18.05
CA ALA A 2 -1.35 -21.81 -16.82
C ALA A 2 0.13 -21.41 -17.01
N ASP A 3 0.95 -22.31 -17.57
CA ASP A 3 2.40 -22.06 -17.79
C ASP A 3 2.71 -20.83 -18.67
N ASP A 4 1.79 -20.48 -19.58
CA ASP A 4 1.94 -19.29 -20.44
C ASP A 4 1.62 -18.00 -19.68
N LEU A 5 0.64 -18.03 -18.75
CA LEU A 5 0.30 -16.90 -17.91
C LEU A 5 1.42 -16.63 -16.90
N GLU A 6 1.87 -17.66 -16.18
CA GLU A 6 2.96 -17.56 -15.20
C GLU A 6 4.23 -17.01 -15.87
N LYS A 7 4.58 -17.50 -17.06
CA LYS A 7 5.72 -16.98 -17.83
C LYS A 7 5.56 -15.49 -18.16
N LYS A 8 4.35 -15.03 -18.52
CA LYS A 8 4.10 -13.62 -18.83
C LYS A 8 4.12 -12.75 -17.57
N LEU A 9 3.59 -13.24 -16.45
CA LEU A 9 3.68 -12.59 -15.14
C LEU A 9 5.15 -12.39 -14.75
N ASN A 10 5.94 -13.46 -14.79
CA ASN A 10 7.38 -13.42 -14.50
C ASN A 10 8.14 -12.46 -15.43
N ALA A 11 7.78 -12.39 -16.71
CA ALA A 11 8.36 -11.42 -17.63
C ALA A 11 7.99 -9.97 -17.27
N GLY A 12 6.77 -9.74 -16.79
CA GLY A 12 6.32 -8.44 -16.28
C GLY A 12 7.06 -8.05 -15.00
N MET A 13 7.19 -8.96 -14.04
CA MET A 13 7.94 -8.73 -12.79
C MET A 13 9.40 -8.43 -13.07
N LYS A 14 10.04 -9.19 -13.98
CA LYS A 14 11.40 -8.89 -14.42
C LYS A 14 11.55 -7.48 -15.01
N ALA A 15 10.56 -7.01 -15.78
CA ALA A 15 10.58 -5.63 -16.29
C ALA A 15 10.47 -4.59 -15.16
N MET A 16 9.76 -4.90 -14.06
CA MET A 16 9.76 -4.06 -12.85
C MET A 16 11.12 -4.03 -12.19
N ASP A 17 11.78 -5.18 -12.03
CA ASP A 17 13.13 -5.28 -11.45
C ASP A 17 14.17 -4.50 -12.26
N GLU A 18 14.00 -4.45 -13.59
CA GLU A 18 14.82 -3.66 -14.51
C GLU A 18 14.47 -2.16 -14.50
N GLY A 19 13.42 -1.75 -13.77
CA GLY A 19 12.94 -0.37 -13.67
C GLY A 19 12.11 0.11 -14.88
N ASP A 20 11.77 -0.79 -15.82
CA ASP A 20 10.93 -0.48 -16.98
C ASP A 20 9.44 -0.57 -16.61
N PHE A 21 9.03 0.26 -15.64
CA PHE A 21 7.67 0.29 -15.10
C PHE A 21 6.62 0.59 -16.18
N LYS A 22 6.96 1.36 -17.21
CA LYS A 22 6.04 1.67 -18.33
C LYS A 22 5.75 0.43 -19.18
N LYS A 23 6.76 -0.37 -19.50
CA LYS A 23 6.58 -1.64 -20.22
C LYS A 23 5.90 -2.68 -19.34
N ALA A 24 6.28 -2.76 -18.07
CA ALA A 24 5.64 -3.64 -17.10
C ALA A 24 4.14 -3.31 -16.99
N TYR A 25 3.79 -2.04 -16.79
CA TYR A 25 2.40 -1.56 -16.76
C TYR A 25 1.62 -1.94 -18.03
N SER A 26 2.21 -1.71 -19.20
CA SER A 26 1.57 -2.07 -20.48
C SER A 26 1.34 -3.58 -20.61
N SER A 27 2.26 -4.39 -20.08
CA SER A 27 2.18 -5.84 -20.08
C SER A 27 1.08 -6.33 -19.12
N PHE A 28 1.06 -5.85 -17.89
CA PHE A 28 0.04 -6.21 -16.90
C PHE A 28 -1.36 -5.71 -17.28
N LYS A 29 -1.47 -4.52 -17.90
CA LYS A 29 -2.73 -4.04 -18.48
C LYS A 29 -3.28 -4.99 -19.55
N LYS A 30 -2.42 -5.60 -20.36
CA LYS A 30 -2.84 -6.62 -21.32
C LYS A 30 -3.24 -7.92 -20.61
N LEU A 31 -2.45 -8.34 -19.62
CA LEU A 31 -2.71 -9.56 -18.86
C LEU A 31 -4.05 -9.51 -18.11
N CYS A 32 -4.38 -8.40 -17.46
CA CYS A 32 -5.65 -8.24 -16.77
C CYS A 32 -6.85 -8.20 -17.73
N ALA A 33 -6.65 -7.72 -18.97
CA ALA A 33 -7.70 -7.75 -19.99
C ALA A 33 -7.95 -9.18 -20.55
N GLU A 34 -6.88 -9.98 -20.66
CA GLU A 34 -6.96 -11.38 -21.10
C GLU A 34 -7.41 -12.33 -19.97
N ASN A 35 -7.14 -11.98 -18.71
CA ASN A 35 -7.36 -12.80 -17.52
C ASN A 35 -7.98 -11.94 -16.39
N PRO A 36 -9.23 -11.48 -16.54
CA PRO A 36 -9.84 -10.51 -15.63
C PRO A 36 -10.17 -11.07 -14.24
N ASP A 37 -10.13 -12.38 -14.07
CA ASP A 37 -10.41 -13.14 -12.84
C ASP A 37 -9.15 -13.51 -12.05
N ILE A 38 -7.96 -13.12 -12.51
CA ILE A 38 -6.68 -13.40 -11.84
C ILE A 38 -6.24 -12.17 -11.04
N ALA A 39 -6.30 -12.27 -9.71
CA ALA A 39 -5.98 -11.18 -8.79
C ALA A 39 -4.56 -10.61 -9.01
N GLU A 40 -3.56 -11.47 -9.19
CA GLU A 40 -2.16 -11.09 -9.44
C GLU A 40 -2.01 -10.14 -10.63
N CYS A 41 -2.80 -10.32 -11.70
CA CYS A 41 -2.73 -9.44 -12.88
C CYS A 41 -3.12 -8.00 -12.53
N TRP A 42 -4.12 -7.84 -11.66
CA TRP A 42 -4.59 -6.54 -11.19
C TRP A 42 -3.64 -5.93 -10.17
N TYR A 43 -3.12 -6.74 -9.25
CA TYR A 43 -2.12 -6.34 -8.27
C TYR A 43 -0.87 -5.77 -8.95
N TYR A 44 -0.25 -6.53 -9.87
CA TYR A 44 0.96 -6.06 -10.55
C TYR A 44 0.70 -4.88 -11.50
N LYS A 45 -0.51 -4.76 -12.06
CA LYS A 45 -0.91 -3.55 -12.80
C LYS A 45 -0.88 -2.33 -11.86
N ALA A 46 -1.42 -2.47 -10.65
CA ALA A 46 -1.46 -1.40 -9.65
C ALA A 46 -0.05 -1.00 -9.18
N GLU A 47 0.78 -1.98 -8.81
CA GLU A 47 2.18 -1.77 -8.40
C GLU A 47 3.00 -1.03 -9.47
N CYS A 48 2.91 -1.49 -10.72
CA CYS A 48 3.58 -0.81 -11.84
C CYS A 48 3.01 0.59 -12.08
N GLY A 49 1.69 0.75 -11.93
CA GLY A 49 1.02 2.03 -12.11
C GLY A 49 1.48 3.05 -11.08
N SER A 50 1.59 2.65 -9.82
CA SER A 50 2.13 3.45 -8.71
C SER A 50 3.55 3.93 -9.02
N MET A 51 4.44 3.02 -9.41
CA MET A 51 5.83 3.35 -9.74
C MET A 51 5.95 4.19 -11.02
N ALA A 52 5.11 3.93 -12.01
CA ALA A 52 5.12 4.64 -13.29
C ALA A 52 4.53 6.05 -13.19
N ALA A 53 3.53 6.28 -12.31
CA ALA A 53 2.91 7.60 -12.14
C ALA A 53 3.93 8.66 -11.66
N GLY A 54 4.97 8.24 -10.93
CA GLY A 54 6.10 9.08 -10.54
C GLY A 54 7.15 9.32 -11.65
N MET A 55 7.08 8.60 -12.78
CA MET A 55 8.02 8.72 -13.90
C MET A 55 7.47 9.58 -15.04
N PHE A 56 8.34 10.43 -15.61
CA PHE A 56 7.98 11.31 -16.74
C PHE A 56 7.34 10.53 -17.90
N GLY A 57 6.04 10.74 -18.12
CA GLY A 57 5.33 10.34 -19.35
C GLY A 57 4.39 9.14 -19.26
N ALA A 58 4.22 8.50 -18.10
CA ALA A 58 3.10 7.59 -17.88
C ALA A 58 1.96 8.38 -17.22
N LYS A 59 0.86 8.60 -17.95
CA LYS A 59 -0.37 9.14 -17.37
C LYS A 59 -1.21 7.98 -16.83
N VAL A 60 -0.83 7.48 -15.66
CA VAL A 60 -1.69 6.58 -14.87
C VAL A 60 -2.26 7.42 -13.74
N SER A 61 -3.59 7.50 -13.66
CA SER A 61 -4.22 8.28 -12.59
C SER A 61 -4.25 7.48 -11.28
N ASN A 62 -4.32 8.20 -10.17
CA ASN A 62 -4.44 7.56 -8.85
C ASN A 62 -5.69 6.68 -8.80
N GLU A 63 -6.79 7.10 -9.42
CA GLU A 63 -8.03 6.33 -9.48
C GLU A 63 -7.84 5.00 -10.22
N GLU A 64 -7.14 4.97 -11.36
CA GLU A 64 -6.89 3.72 -12.10
C GLU A 64 -6.03 2.73 -11.28
N ILE A 65 -5.11 3.24 -10.46
CA ILE A 65 -4.27 2.42 -9.57
C ILE A 65 -5.12 1.88 -8.41
N MET A 66 -5.93 2.74 -7.77
CA MET A 66 -6.85 2.34 -6.71
C MET A 66 -7.86 1.29 -7.21
N GLU A 67 -8.41 1.45 -8.41
CA GLU A 67 -9.32 0.47 -9.02
C GLU A 67 -8.64 -0.88 -9.23
N ALA A 68 -7.38 -0.89 -9.66
CA ALA A 68 -6.63 -2.12 -9.85
C ALA A 68 -6.34 -2.85 -8.52
N TYR A 69 -5.95 -2.12 -7.46
CA TYR A 69 -5.82 -2.73 -6.12
C TYR A 69 -7.15 -3.27 -5.61
N ASN A 70 -8.23 -2.48 -5.70
CA ASN A 70 -9.55 -2.92 -5.27
C ASN A 70 -10.02 -4.16 -6.03
N LYS A 71 -9.69 -4.28 -7.33
CA LYS A 71 -10.01 -5.47 -8.10
C LYS A 71 -9.20 -6.69 -7.68
N ALA A 72 -7.91 -6.52 -7.34
CA ALA A 72 -7.11 -7.60 -6.77
C ALA A 72 -7.70 -8.10 -5.44
N ILE A 73 -8.06 -7.17 -4.55
CA ILE A 73 -8.71 -7.45 -3.26
C ILE A 73 -10.09 -8.12 -3.44
N GLU A 74 -10.90 -7.68 -4.41
CA GLU A 74 -12.21 -8.30 -4.69
C GLU A 74 -12.07 -9.76 -5.15
N LEU A 75 -11.00 -10.07 -5.90
CA LEU A 75 -10.75 -11.41 -6.42
C LEU A 75 -10.10 -12.34 -5.38
N ASP A 76 -9.34 -11.80 -4.44
CA ASP A 76 -8.70 -12.53 -3.35
C ASP A 76 -8.63 -11.63 -2.09
N ALA A 77 -9.69 -11.73 -1.28
CA ALA A 77 -9.87 -10.92 -0.08
C ALA A 77 -9.14 -11.47 1.15
N GLU A 78 -8.48 -12.63 1.05
CA GLU A 78 -7.71 -13.21 2.15
C GLU A 78 -6.21 -12.87 2.06
N ASN A 79 -5.81 -12.20 0.97
CA ASN A 79 -4.42 -11.84 0.74
C ASN A 79 -4.04 -10.50 1.35
N ALA A 80 -3.46 -10.56 2.55
CA ALA A 80 -2.99 -9.39 3.29
C ALA A 80 -1.99 -8.51 2.50
N ASP A 81 -1.22 -9.05 1.55
CA ASP A 81 -0.26 -8.26 0.76
C ASP A 81 -0.99 -7.24 -0.14
N TYR A 82 -2.17 -7.59 -0.66
CA TYR A 82 -2.95 -6.69 -1.51
C TYR A 82 -3.48 -5.49 -0.73
N TYR A 83 -3.93 -5.73 0.49
CA TYR A 83 -4.35 -4.67 1.40
C TYR A 83 -3.17 -3.80 1.85
N GLN A 84 -2.04 -4.41 2.21
CA GLN A 84 -0.83 -3.68 2.61
C GLN A 84 -0.35 -2.74 1.50
N SER A 85 -0.16 -3.26 0.27
CA SER A 85 0.26 -2.46 -0.88
C SER A 85 -0.75 -1.35 -1.22
N TYR A 86 -2.05 -1.65 -1.15
CA TYR A 86 -3.08 -0.62 -1.34
C TYR A 86 -2.99 0.47 -0.28
N GLY A 87 -2.74 0.10 0.98
CA GLY A 87 -2.53 1.01 2.10
C GLY A 87 -1.32 1.92 1.88
N LEU A 88 -0.17 1.37 1.53
CA LEU A 88 1.05 2.13 1.19
C LEU A 88 0.79 3.10 0.04
N PHE A 89 0.12 2.65 -1.02
CA PHE A 89 -0.25 3.52 -2.12
C PHE A 89 -1.15 4.67 -1.65
N CYS A 90 -2.17 4.39 -0.83
CA CYS A 90 -3.06 5.40 -0.27
C CYS A 90 -2.31 6.43 0.59
N ILE A 91 -1.32 6.00 1.41
CA ILE A 91 -0.42 6.91 2.14
C ILE A 91 0.31 7.83 1.16
N SER A 92 0.89 7.28 0.08
CA SER A 92 1.67 8.06 -0.88
C SER A 92 0.87 9.18 -1.58
N ILE A 93 -0.45 9.02 -1.68
CA ILE A 93 -1.37 9.99 -2.28
C ILE A 93 -2.20 10.77 -1.23
N ASN A 94 -1.79 10.72 0.05
CA ASN A 94 -2.40 11.38 1.20
C ASN A 94 -3.86 10.96 1.52
N LYS A 95 -4.27 9.77 1.11
CA LYS A 95 -5.57 9.16 1.45
C LYS A 95 -5.45 8.33 2.73
N TYR A 96 -5.27 9.01 3.86
CA TYR A 96 -4.92 8.35 5.11
C TYR A 96 -6.04 7.49 5.71
N ASP A 97 -7.31 7.86 5.52
CA ASP A 97 -8.43 7.07 6.03
C ASP A 97 -8.58 5.74 5.27
N GLU A 98 -8.43 5.76 3.94
CA GLU A 98 -8.39 4.53 3.14
C GLU A 98 -7.17 3.67 3.46
N ALA A 99 -6.00 4.30 3.68
CA ALA A 99 -4.80 3.58 4.10
C ALA A 99 -4.99 2.88 5.44
N GLU A 100 -5.51 3.59 6.44
CA GLU A 100 -5.78 3.05 7.76
C GLU A 100 -6.72 1.85 7.69
N LYS A 101 -7.79 1.94 6.89
CA LYS A 101 -8.69 0.81 6.68
C LYS A 101 -7.95 -0.38 6.09
N ALA A 102 -7.17 -0.17 5.03
CA ALA A 102 -6.46 -1.24 4.35
C ALA A 102 -5.46 -1.95 5.27
N TYR A 103 -4.70 -1.22 6.09
CA TYR A 103 -3.79 -1.83 7.07
C TYR A 103 -4.50 -2.62 8.17
N ASN A 104 -5.67 -2.19 8.62
CA ASN A 104 -6.45 -2.98 9.57
C ASN A 104 -6.95 -4.28 8.94
N GLU A 105 -7.48 -4.23 7.71
CA GLU A 105 -7.93 -5.43 6.97
C GLU A 105 -6.74 -6.37 6.69
N ALA A 106 -5.56 -5.85 6.33
CA ALA A 106 -4.35 -6.65 6.16
C ALA A 106 -3.96 -7.41 7.44
N ALA A 107 -4.02 -6.73 8.59
CA ALA A 107 -3.71 -7.32 9.89
C ALA A 107 -4.77 -8.33 10.37
N GLU A 108 -6.03 -8.16 9.95
CA GLU A 108 -7.10 -9.14 10.20
C GLU A 108 -6.95 -10.39 9.30
N CYS A 109 -6.50 -10.22 8.05
CA CYS A 109 -6.24 -11.34 7.14
C CYS A 109 -5.04 -12.19 7.59
N ASP A 110 -4.00 -11.56 8.16
CA ASP A 110 -2.82 -12.24 8.67
C ASP A 110 -2.43 -11.71 10.06
N GLU A 111 -3.06 -12.29 11.08
CA GLU A 111 -2.81 -11.94 12.49
C GLU A 111 -1.34 -12.10 12.88
N SER A 112 -0.60 -13.02 12.25
CA SER A 112 0.82 -13.24 12.57
C SER A 112 1.70 -12.05 12.13
N ARG A 113 1.22 -11.25 11.18
CA ARG A 113 1.86 -10.02 10.71
C ARG A 113 1.25 -8.74 11.28
N ALA A 114 0.19 -8.83 12.09
CA ALA A 114 -0.52 -7.66 12.62
C ALA A 114 0.41 -6.64 13.27
N ALA A 115 1.33 -7.09 14.14
CA ALA A 115 2.30 -6.21 14.78
C ALA A 115 3.18 -5.45 13.77
N SER A 116 3.74 -6.16 12.77
CA SER A 116 4.54 -5.52 11.73
C SER A 116 3.72 -4.54 10.89
N LEU A 117 2.50 -4.90 10.51
CA LEU A 117 1.61 -4.07 9.68
C LEU A 117 1.19 -2.80 10.41
N TYR A 118 0.83 -2.87 11.70
CA TYR A 118 0.50 -1.69 12.49
C TYR A 118 1.70 -0.78 12.70
N SER A 119 2.90 -1.35 12.94
CA SER A 119 4.12 -0.55 13.06
C SER A 119 4.49 0.13 11.74
N GLU A 120 4.31 -0.54 10.60
CA GLU A 120 4.56 0.01 9.27
C GLU A 120 3.61 1.17 8.97
N PHE A 121 2.30 0.97 9.17
CA PHE A 121 1.31 2.04 9.02
C PHE A 121 1.69 3.27 9.86
N ALA A 122 2.02 3.07 11.13
CA ALA A 122 2.39 4.16 12.03
C ALA A 122 3.57 4.99 11.51
N VAL A 123 4.64 4.32 11.07
CA VAL A 123 5.85 4.98 10.55
C VAL A 123 5.55 5.68 9.23
N GLU A 124 4.98 4.97 8.26
CA GLU A 124 4.77 5.49 6.91
C GLU A 124 3.76 6.63 6.90
N PHE A 125 2.65 6.50 7.64
CA PHE A 125 1.66 7.57 7.81
C PHE A 125 2.32 8.83 8.39
N PHE A 126 3.05 8.69 9.49
CA PHE A 126 3.64 9.85 10.16
C PHE A 126 4.72 10.51 9.30
N ASN A 127 5.61 9.73 8.71
CA ASN A 127 6.64 10.23 7.81
C ASN A 127 6.03 10.97 6.61
N ASN A 128 5.00 10.41 5.99
CA ASN A 128 4.33 11.02 4.86
C ASN A 128 3.62 12.34 5.26
N VAL A 129 2.91 12.37 6.39
CA VAL A 129 2.30 13.60 6.93
C VAL A 129 3.37 14.68 7.15
N MET A 130 4.50 14.33 7.78
CA MET A 130 5.61 15.26 8.02
C MET A 130 6.18 15.81 6.71
N ALA A 131 6.32 14.95 5.69
CA ALA A 131 6.83 15.35 4.38
C ALA A 131 5.82 16.20 3.59
N SER A 132 4.54 15.82 3.58
CA SER A 132 3.48 16.48 2.82
C SER A 132 3.09 17.85 3.38
N TYR A 133 3.09 18.01 4.70
CA TYR A 133 2.72 19.28 5.34
C TYR A 133 3.93 20.15 5.73
N GLY A 134 5.15 19.60 5.70
CA GLY A 134 6.41 20.35 5.82
C GLY A 134 6.46 21.26 7.05
N GLU A 135 6.73 22.55 6.83
CA GLU A 135 6.91 23.56 7.88
C GLU A 135 5.74 23.65 8.88
N ILE A 136 4.50 23.31 8.45
CA ILE A 136 3.33 23.31 9.35
C ILE A 136 3.55 22.34 10.53
N MET A 137 4.24 21.23 10.28
CA MET A 137 4.49 20.20 11.28
C MET A 137 5.63 20.55 12.25
N GLU A 138 6.29 21.70 12.09
CA GLU A 138 7.20 22.25 13.09
C GLU A 138 6.45 22.73 14.34
N ASP A 139 5.20 23.17 14.20
CA ASP A 139 4.34 23.47 15.35
C ASP A 139 3.95 22.15 16.05
N PRO A 140 4.38 21.93 17.31
CA PRO A 140 4.04 20.72 18.03
C PRO A 140 2.53 20.49 18.16
N LYS A 141 1.71 21.55 18.16
CA LYS A 141 0.25 21.44 18.23
C LYS A 141 -0.36 20.92 16.94
N ALA A 142 0.16 21.35 15.79
CA ALA A 142 -0.28 20.88 14.48
C ALA A 142 0.10 19.40 14.26
N ARG A 143 1.29 19.02 14.74
CA ARG A 143 1.81 17.64 14.66
C ARG A 143 1.12 16.67 15.62
N ALA A 144 0.68 17.15 16.79
CA ALA A 144 0.13 16.32 17.87
C ALA A 144 -0.94 15.29 17.46
N PRO A 145 -1.99 15.62 16.67
CA PRO A 145 -2.99 14.62 16.28
C PRO A 145 -2.40 13.47 15.45
N TYR A 146 -1.47 13.77 14.53
CA TYR A 146 -0.82 12.76 13.70
C TYR A 146 0.15 11.90 14.50
N ALA A 147 0.94 12.52 15.39
CA ALA A 147 1.82 11.81 16.30
C ALA A 147 1.04 10.90 17.25
N LYS A 148 -0.13 11.34 17.72
CA LYS A 148 -1.02 10.53 18.57
C LYS A 148 -1.53 9.30 17.82
N LYS A 149 -2.02 9.45 16.59
CA LYS A 149 -2.48 8.31 15.77
C LYS A 149 -1.34 7.32 15.51
N ALA A 150 -0.16 7.81 15.10
CA ALA A 150 1.00 6.94 14.89
C ALA A 150 1.40 6.19 16.17
N LEU A 151 1.36 6.87 17.32
CA LEU A 151 1.63 6.23 18.61
C LEU A 151 0.58 5.17 18.96
N GLU A 152 -0.71 5.42 18.70
CA GLU A 152 -1.78 4.43 18.93
C GLU A 152 -1.53 3.13 18.15
N TYR A 153 -1.09 3.22 16.89
CA TYR A 153 -0.74 2.04 16.10
C TYR A 153 0.57 1.37 16.54
N MET A 154 1.56 2.14 17.00
CA MET A 154 2.76 1.56 17.62
C MET A 154 2.43 0.79 18.90
N LEU A 155 1.52 1.30 19.71
CA LEU A 155 1.05 0.62 20.91
C LEU A 155 0.24 -0.63 20.56
N LYS A 156 -0.62 -0.56 19.54
CA LYS A 156 -1.32 -1.73 18.98
C LYS A 156 -0.34 -2.81 18.51
N ALA A 157 0.75 -2.41 17.86
CA ALA A 157 1.81 -3.33 17.42
C ALA A 157 2.57 -3.99 18.57
N LEU A 158 2.70 -3.30 19.71
CA LEU A 158 3.35 -3.81 20.92
C LEU A 158 2.39 -4.56 21.86
N GLU A 159 1.09 -4.56 21.56
CA GLU A 159 0.03 -5.06 22.45
C GLU A 159 0.06 -4.39 23.84
N ILE A 160 0.38 -3.10 23.89
CA ILE A 160 0.47 -2.31 25.13
C ILE A 160 -0.64 -1.26 25.16
N GLU A 161 -1.34 -1.18 26.29
CA GLU A 161 -2.36 -0.15 26.48
C GLU A 161 -1.74 1.23 26.76
N PRO A 162 -2.40 2.34 26.38
CA PRO A 162 -1.86 3.69 26.57
C PRO A 162 -1.49 4.03 28.02
N GLU A 163 -2.21 3.50 29.02
CA GLU A 163 -1.88 3.73 30.43
C GLU A 163 -0.63 2.96 30.87
N GLU A 164 -0.43 1.76 30.34
CA GLU A 164 0.80 0.99 30.59
C GLU A 164 2.00 1.68 29.96
N ALA A 165 1.87 2.18 28.72
CA ALA A 165 2.93 2.93 28.05
C ALA A 165 3.42 4.15 28.85
N LYS A 166 2.51 4.87 29.52
CA LYS A 166 2.88 6.01 30.40
C LYS A 166 3.70 5.60 31.62
N SER A 167 3.58 4.35 32.07
CA SER A 167 4.37 3.86 33.21
C SER A 167 5.80 3.47 32.82
N LEU A 168 6.06 3.31 31.51
CA LEU A 168 7.34 2.88 30.94
C LEU A 168 8.23 4.05 30.47
N LEU A 169 7.69 5.27 30.37
CA LEU A 169 8.33 6.47 29.81
C LEU A 169 8.35 7.63 30.83
#